data_AF-A0A8C2EP39-F1
#
_entry.id   AF-A0A8C2EP39-F1
#
_cell.length_a   1.000
_cell.length_b   1.000
_cell.length_c   1.000
_cell.angle_alpha   90.00
_cell.angle_beta   90.00
_cell.angle_gamma   90.00
#
_symmetry.space_group_name_H-M   'P 1'
#
loop_
_entity.id
_entity.type
_entity.pdbx_description
1 polymer ?
#
loop_
_entity_poly.entity_id
_entity_poly.type
_entity_poly.pdbx_seq_one_letter_code
_entity_poly.pdbx_strand_id
1 'polypeptide(L)'
;MYDHADVSLTPDQRVRALTKKGSAVDMNEAVPLRRYFRSGMEVIRMAHVYAEEGSTEHAFVLYNKYITLFIEKLPKHPEYKLCNIPEKKETLRVT
;
A
#
# COMPACT_ATOMS: atom_id res chain seq x y z
N MET A 1 2.17 19.47 9.11
CA MET A 1 1.60 18.16 8.72
C MET A 1 1.16 17.50 10.01
N TYR A 2 -0.09 17.05 10.14
CA TYR A 2 -0.55 16.42 11.38
C TYR A 2 0.24 15.14 11.65
N ASP A 3 0.78 15.02 12.86
CA ASP A 3 1.50 13.84 13.31
C ASP A 3 0.51 12.88 13.98
N HIS A 4 0.48 11.62 13.56
CA HIS A 4 -0.31 10.58 14.20
C HIS A 4 0.01 10.37 15.69
N ALA A 5 1.21 10.76 16.14
CA ALA A 5 1.63 10.68 17.54
C ALA A 5 1.19 11.89 18.38
N ASP A 6 0.63 12.94 17.75
CA ASP A 6 0.15 14.12 18.45
C ASP A 6 -1.16 13.81 19.20
N VAL A 7 -1.04 13.69 20.52
CA VAL A 7 -2.15 13.37 21.43
C VAL A 7 -3.16 14.50 21.60
N SER A 8 -2.85 15.72 21.14
CA SER A 8 -3.80 16.84 21.14
C SER A 8 -4.85 16.71 20.03
N LEU A 9 -4.60 15.88 19.02
CA LEU A 9 -5.51 15.61 17.92
C LEU A 9 -6.58 14.60 18.31
N THR A 10 -7.73 14.67 17.64
CA THR A 10 -8.76 13.64 17.80
C THR A 10 -8.27 12.30 17.23
N PRO A 11 -8.75 11.15 17.76
CA PRO A 11 -8.36 9.84 17.24
C PRO A 11 -8.53 9.71 15.73
N ASP A 12 -9.61 10.26 15.18
CA ASP A 12 -9.87 10.25 13.74
C ASP A 12 -8.84 11.07 12.95
N GLN A 13 -8.44 12.26 13.45
CA GLN A 13 -7.35 13.03 12.82
C GLN A 13 -6.03 12.25 12.80
N ARG A 14 -5.72 11.50 13.87
CA ARG A 14 -4.50 10.67 13.96
C ARG A 14 -4.55 9.49 12.98
N VAL A 15 -5.69 8.82 12.87
CA VAL A 15 -5.90 7.74 11.87
C VAL A 15 -5.82 8.28 10.45
N ARG A 16 -6.41 9.46 10.16
CA ARG A 16 -6.28 10.11 8.85
C ARG A 16 -4.83 10.45 8.51
N ALA A 17 -4.01 10.84 9.48
CA ALA A 17 -2.58 11.07 9.26
C ALA A 17 -1.85 9.77 8.85
N LEU A 18 -2.18 8.64 9.49
CA LEU A 18 -1.68 7.32 9.10
C LEU A 18 -2.12 6.91 7.69
N THR A 19 -3.40 7.09 7.35
CA THR A 19 -3.91 6.81 5.99
C THR A 19 -3.19 7.65 4.95
N LYS A 20 -2.99 8.95 5.22
CA LYS A 20 -2.25 9.84 4.34
C LYS A 20 -0.82 9.32 4.11
N LYS A 21 -0.13 8.87 5.17
CA LYS A 21 1.20 8.26 5.08
C LYS A 21 1.21 6.99 4.22
N GLY A 22 0.18 6.13 4.36
CA GLY A 22 0.03 4.92 3.54
C GLY A 22 -0.27 5.23 2.07
N SER A 23 -1.06 6.27 1.79
CA SER A 23 -1.45 6.67 0.42
C SER A 23 -0.34 7.37 -0.39
N ALA A 24 0.76 7.73 0.24
CA ALA A 24 1.92 8.36 -0.40
C ALA A 24 2.72 7.35 -1.24
N VAL A 25 2.15 6.95 -2.37
CA VAL A 25 2.74 6.02 -3.35
C VAL A 25 2.90 6.73 -4.68
N ASP A 26 4.15 6.86 -5.12
CA ASP A 26 4.50 7.34 -6.44
C ASP A 26 4.88 6.18 -7.35
N MET A 27 4.40 6.24 -8.60
CA MET A 27 4.77 5.30 -9.65
C MET A 27 5.54 6.02 -10.74
N ASN A 28 6.51 5.33 -11.30
CA ASN A 28 7.33 5.78 -12.41
C ASN A 28 7.07 4.87 -13.60
N GLU A 29 6.56 5.44 -14.70
CA GLU A 29 6.20 4.71 -15.91
C GLU A 29 7.39 4.07 -16.63
N ALA A 30 8.62 4.52 -16.36
CA ALA A 30 9.83 3.90 -16.88
C ALA A 30 10.21 2.60 -16.14
N VAL A 31 9.60 2.33 -14.98
CA VAL A 31 9.85 1.12 -14.20
C VAL A 31 8.87 0.03 -14.64
N PRO A 32 9.35 -1.15 -15.10
CA PRO A 32 8.45 -2.20 -15.57
C PRO A 32 7.43 -2.63 -14.52
N LEU A 33 6.18 -2.82 -14.94
CA LEU A 33 5.04 -3.05 -14.05
C LEU A 33 5.26 -4.25 -13.10
N ARG A 34 5.90 -5.32 -13.61
CA ARG A 34 6.21 -6.53 -12.83
C ARG A 34 7.05 -6.26 -11.59
N ARG A 35 7.89 -5.21 -11.58
CA ARG A 35 8.68 -4.84 -10.40
C ARG A 35 7.79 -4.37 -9.25
N TYR A 36 6.74 -3.60 -9.55
CA TYR A 36 5.78 -3.16 -8.53
C TYR A 36 4.99 -4.31 -7.93
N PHE A 37 4.62 -5.32 -8.73
CA PHE A 37 4.00 -6.55 -8.21
C PHE A 37 4.91 -7.25 -7.20
N ARG A 38 6.20 -7.45 -7.53
CA ARG A 38 7.16 -8.09 -6.62
C ARG A 38 7.38 -7.27 -5.35
N SER A 39 7.61 -5.97 -5.48
CA SER A 39 7.76 -5.08 -4.31
C SER A 39 6.50 -5.04 -3.46
N GLY A 40 5.32 -5.12 -4.07
CA GLY A 40 4.04 -5.20 -3.38
C GLY A 40 3.91 -6.44 -2.48
N MET A 41 4.42 -7.59 -2.94
CA MET A 41 4.42 -8.82 -2.12
C MET A 41 5.26 -8.67 -0.84
N GLU A 42 6.40 -7.98 -0.91
CA GLU A 42 7.19 -7.70 0.28
C GLU A 42 6.48 -6.73 1.23
N VAL A 43 5.76 -5.73 0.70
CA VAL A 43 4.98 -4.78 1.51
C VAL A 43 3.90 -5.51 2.32
N ILE A 44 3.13 -6.40 1.69
CA ILE A 44 2.07 -7.14 2.41
C ILE A 44 2.67 -8.15 3.40
N ARG A 45 3.80 -8.77 3.08
CA ARG A 45 4.52 -9.66 4.00
C ARG A 45 4.97 -8.91 5.26
N MET A 46 5.55 -7.73 5.10
CA MET A 46 5.97 -6.89 6.22
C MET A 46 4.78 -6.34 7.02
N ALA A 47 3.66 -6.07 6.36
CA ALA A 47 2.43 -5.66 7.06
C ALA A 47 1.93 -6.74 8.02
N HIS A 48 1.96 -8.02 7.61
CA HIS A 48 1.64 -9.14 8.48
C HIS A 48 2.61 -9.25 9.67
N VAL A 49 3.92 -9.15 9.43
CA VAL A 49 4.93 -9.19 10.52
C VAL A 49 4.65 -8.10 11.57
N TYR A 50 4.42 -6.86 11.14
CA TYR A 50 4.10 -5.79 12.09
C TYR A 50 2.77 -6.01 12.83
N ALA A 51 1.79 -6.63 12.19
CA ALA A 51 0.53 -6.96 12.84
C ALA A 51 0.72 -8.04 13.92
N GLU A 52 1.51 -9.08 13.63
CA GLU A 52 1.85 -10.16 14.57
C GLU A 52 2.68 -9.65 15.76
N GLU A 53 3.58 -8.70 15.54
CA GLU A 53 4.37 -8.05 16.59
C GLU A 53 3.57 -7.02 17.42
N GLY A 54 2.30 -6.78 17.09
CA GLY A 54 1.44 -5.80 17.77
C GLY A 54 1.70 -4.34 17.37
N SER A 55 2.56 -4.10 16.38
CA SER A 55 2.84 -2.78 15.80
C SER A 55 1.74 -2.38 14.80
N THR A 56 0.53 -2.17 15.31
CA THR A 56 -0.69 -1.98 14.52
C THR A 56 -0.65 -0.74 13.62
N GLU A 57 -0.07 0.37 14.08
CA GLU A 57 0.05 1.61 13.29
C GLU A 57 0.96 1.43 12.06
N HIS A 58 2.09 0.72 12.22
CA HIS A 58 3.01 0.42 11.12
C HIS A 58 2.38 -0.56 10.13
N ALA A 59 1.72 -1.61 10.65
CA ALA A 59 0.97 -2.55 9.82
C ALA A 59 -0.11 -1.81 9.00
N PHE A 60 -0.89 -0.94 9.64
CA PHE A 60 -1.93 -0.13 8.98
C PHE A 60 -1.39 0.72 7.83
N VAL A 61 -0.24 1.38 8.02
CA VAL A 61 0.41 2.16 6.95
C VAL A 61 0.81 1.27 5.78
N LEU A 62 1.40 0.11 6.03
CA LEU A 62 1.80 -0.81 4.95
C LEU A 62 0.62 -1.43 4.21
N TYR A 63 -0.47 -1.79 4.91
CA TYR A 63 -1.70 -2.25 4.26
C TYR A 63 -2.28 -1.15 3.36
N ASN A 64 -2.38 0.09 3.84
CA ASN A 64 -2.86 1.21 3.02
C ASN A 64 -1.94 1.45 1.81
N LYS A 65 -0.63 1.30 1.98
CA LYS A 65 0.36 1.41 0.90
C LYS A 65 0.17 0.34 -0.16
N TYR A 66 -0.05 -0.90 0.26
CA TYR A 66 -0.36 -2.02 -0.63
C TYR A 66 -1.66 -1.76 -1.41
N ILE A 67 -2.76 -1.44 -0.71
CA ILE A 67 -4.05 -1.16 -1.33
C ILE A 67 -3.93 0.00 -2.33
N THR A 68 -3.32 1.12 -1.93
CA THR A 68 -3.13 2.28 -2.80
C THR A 68 -2.35 1.90 -4.07
N LEU A 69 -1.25 1.16 -3.92
CA LEU A 69 -0.46 0.70 -5.06
C LEU A 69 -1.32 -0.12 -6.03
N PHE A 70 -2.00 -1.17 -5.56
CA PHE A 70 -2.69 -2.12 -6.44
C PHE A 70 -4.03 -1.63 -6.97
N ILE A 71 -4.77 -0.85 -6.19
CA ILE A 71 -6.14 -0.43 -6.54
C ILE A 71 -6.14 0.94 -7.22
N GLU A 72 -5.28 1.87 -6.81
CA GLU A 72 -5.34 3.24 -7.33
C GLU A 72 -4.23 3.56 -8.35
N LYS A 73 -3.01 3.05 -8.11
CA LYS A 73 -1.83 3.46 -8.88
C LYS A 73 -1.56 2.52 -10.05
N LEU A 74 -1.41 1.22 -9.82
CA LEU A 74 -1.08 0.25 -10.88
C LEU A 74 -2.05 0.25 -12.06
N PRO A 75 -3.38 0.38 -11.87
CA PRO A 75 -4.31 0.42 -13.01
C PRO A 75 -4.07 1.58 -13.99
N LYS A 76 -3.34 2.62 -13.57
CA LYS A 76 -2.99 3.78 -14.39
C LYS A 76 -1.68 3.58 -15.17
N HIS A 77 -0.89 2.54 -14.88
CA HIS A 77 0.37 2.28 -15.60
C HIS A 77 0.11 1.91 -17.07
N PRO A 78 0.90 2.41 -18.04
CA PRO A 78 0.71 2.10 -19.46
C PRO A 78 0.70 0.59 -19.77
N GLU A 79 1.58 -0.17 -19.12
CA GLU A 79 1.70 -1.62 -19.30
C GLU A 79 0.56 -2.43 -18.63
N TYR A 80 -0.28 -1.82 -17.79
CA TYR A 80 -1.25 -2.57 -16.96
C TYR A 80 -2.33 -3.30 -17.77
N LYS A 81 -2.73 -2.71 -18.91
CA LYS A 81 -3.70 -3.32 -19.82
C LYS A 81 -3.05 -4.24 -20.86
N LEU A 82 -1.75 -4.09 -21.08
CA LEU A 82 -1.00 -4.82 -22.11
C LEU A 82 -0.47 -6.15 -21.57
N CYS A 83 -0.13 -6.20 -20.29
CA CYS A 83 0.40 -7.40 -19.68
C CYS A 83 -0.74 -8.37 -19.30
N ASN A 84 -0.70 -9.58 -19.88
CA ASN A 84 -1.47 -10.72 -19.40
C ASN A 84 -0.76 -11.28 -18.14
N ILE A 85 -0.85 -10.56 -17.02
CA ILE A 85 -0.08 -10.86 -15.79
C ILE A 85 -0.77 -12.01 -15.03
N PRO A 86 -0.13 -13.19 -14.90
CA PRO A 86 -0.66 -14.28 -14.09
C PRO A 86 -0.90 -13.88 -12.63
N GLU A 87 0.03 -13.10 -12.05
CA GLU A 87 -0.04 -12.59 -10.68
C GLU A 87 -1.27 -11.68 -10.42
N LYS A 88 -1.91 -11.11 -11.46
CA LYS A 88 -3.16 -10.35 -11.32
C LYS A 88 -4.32 -11.21 -10.80
N LYS A 89 -4.34 -12.52 -11.11
CA LYS A 89 -5.36 -13.44 -10.61
C LYS A 89 -5.20 -13.75 -9.12
N GLU A 90 -3.98 -13.76 -8.60
CA GLU A 90 -3.76 -14.02 -7.17
C GLU A 90 -4.13 -12.80 -6.32
N THR A 91 -3.77 -11.58 -6.75
CA THR A 91 -4.12 -10.36 -6.02
C THR A 91 -5.65 -10.16 -5.93
N LEU A 92 -6.41 -10.50 -6.96
CA LEU A 92 -7.88 -10.38 -6.98
C LEU A 92 -8.62 -11.46 -6.17
N ARG A 93 -7.95 -12.53 -5.72
CA ARG A 93 -8.57 -13.57 -4.85
C ARG A 93 -8.55 -13.21 -3.38
N VAL A 94 -7.73 -12.23 -2.99
CA VAL A 94 -7.55 -11.78 -1.59
C VAL A 94 -8.32 -10.49 -1.30
N THR A 95 -9.12 -10.01 -2.25
CA THR A 95 -10.05 -8.88 -2.08
C THR A 95 -11.48 -9.41 -2.12
#